data_AF-A0A924GL29-F1
#
_entry.id   AF-A0A924GL29-F1
#
_cell.length_a   1.000
_cell.length_b   1.000
_cell.length_c   1.000
_cell.angle_alpha   90.00
_cell.angle_beta   90.00
_cell.angle_gamma   90.00
#
_symmetry.space_group_name_H-M   'P 1'
#
loop_
_entity.id
_entity.type
_entity.pdbx_description
1 polymer ?
#
loop_
_entity_poly.entity_id
_entity_poly.type
_entity_poly.pdbx_seq_one_letter_code
_entity_poly.pdbx_strand_id
1 'polypeptide(L)' 'GPWRTVEQVELATLEWVWWWNNQRLLSELDYRTPTEAEHEYYAETESLLESTASQENT' A
#
# COMPACT_ATOMS: atom_id res chain seq x y z
N GLY A 1 30.95 0.92 -4.79
CA GLY A 1 29.64 1.35 -5.30
C GLY A 1 29.53 2.86 -5.24
N PRO A 2 28.46 3.46 -5.79
CA PRO A 2 28.25 4.91 -5.76
C PRO A 2 27.91 5.44 -4.35
N TRP A 3 27.36 4.59 -3.48
CA TRP A 3 27.02 4.94 -2.10
C TRP A 3 28.23 4.78 -1.17
N ARG A 4 28.45 5.81 -0.35
CA ARG A 4 29.61 5.94 0.55
C ARG A 4 29.26 5.84 2.02
N THR A 5 27.98 5.98 2.37
CA THR A 5 27.48 5.90 3.75
C THR A 5 26.19 5.10 3.82
N VAL A 6 25.81 4.68 5.03
CA VAL A 6 24.56 3.93 5.26
C VAL A 6 23.35 4.82 4.96
N GLU A 7 23.41 6.09 5.36
CA GLU A 7 22.34 7.07 5.16
C GLU A 7 22.00 7.26 3.68
N GLN A 8 22.99 7.18 2.78
CA GLN A 8 22.76 7.26 1.34
C GLN A 8 21.99 6.05 0.80
N VAL A 9 22.23 4.86 1.36
CA VAL A 9 21.51 3.64 0.99
C VAL A 9 20.10 3.67 1.56
N GLU A 10 19.95 4.12 2.81
CA GLU A 10 18.65 4.28 3.45
C GLU A 10 17.77 5.25 2.66
N LEU A 11 18.30 6.43 2.30
CA LEU A 11 17.56 7.40 1.51
C LEU A 11 17.15 6.83 0.14
N ALA A 12 18.08 6.22 -0.59
CA ALA A 12 17.77 5.61 -1.89
C ALA A 12 16.70 4.50 -1.77
N THR A 13 16.72 3.74 -0.68
CA THR A 13 15.72 2.71 -0.41
C THR A 13 14.37 3.32 -0.09
N LEU A 14 14.32 4.37 0.74
CA LEU A 14 13.08 5.09 1.06
C LEU A 14 12.46 5.73 -0.18
N GLU A 15 13.26 6.34 -1.04
CA GLU A 15 12.81 6.90 -2.32
C GLU A 15 12.22 5.82 -3.23
N TRP A 16 12.90 4.67 -3.33
CA TRP A 16 12.41 3.55 -4.13
C TRP A 16 11.10 2.96 -3.59
N VAL A 17 11.00 2.74 -2.27
CA VAL A 17 9.78 2.24 -1.63
C VAL A 17 8.63 3.22 -1.83
N TRP A 18 8.88 4.51 -1.64
CA TRP A 18 7.86 5.54 -1.84
C TRP A 18 7.35 5.53 -3.28
N TRP A 19 8.25 5.53 -4.28
CA TRP A 19 7.88 5.48 -5.69
C TRP A 19 7.10 4.21 -6.04
N TRP A 20 7.55 3.06 -5.54
CA TRP A 20 6.85 1.79 -5.78
C TRP A 20 5.43 1.81 -5.25
N ASN A 21 5.22 2.32 -4.03
CA ASN A 21 3.90 2.31 -3.39
C ASN A 21 2.96 3.38 -3.94
N ASN A 22 3.48 4.55 -4.34
CA ASN A 22 2.65 5.73 -4.63
C ASN A 22 2.62 6.16 -6.09
N GLN A 23 3.53 5.68 -6.94
CA GLN A 23 3.68 6.18 -8.31
C GLN A 23 3.75 5.07 -9.35
N ARG A 24 4.22 3.88 -8.98
CA ARG A 24 4.29 2.74 -9.90
C ARG A 24 2.92 2.12 -10.10
N LEU A 25 2.43 2.13 -11.34
CA LEU A 25 1.19 1.43 -11.73
C LEU A 25 1.48 -0.05 -12.02
N LEU A 26 0.64 -0.94 -11.50
CA LEU A 26 0.74 -2.39 -11.74
C LEU A 26 -0.46 -2.88 -12.55
N SER A 27 -0.22 -3.53 -13.69
CA SER A 27 -1.30 -4.13 -14.50
C SER A 27 -2.08 -5.21 -13.76
N GLU A 28 -1.45 -5.90 -12.81
CA GLU A 28 -2.10 -6.90 -11.94
C GLU A 28 -3.09 -6.27 -10.95
N LEU A 29 -2.97 -4.96 -10.69
CA LEU A 29 -3.88 -4.16 -9.87
C LEU A 29 -4.77 -3.25 -10.74
N ASP A 30 -5.04 -3.65 -12.00
CA ASP A 30 -5.79 -2.85 -12.97
C ASP A 30 -5.17 -1.46 -13.24
N TYR A 31 -3.85 -1.40 -13.28
CA TYR A 31 -3.08 -0.15 -13.43
C TYR A 31 -3.24 0.84 -12.28
N ARG A 32 -3.55 0.36 -11.08
CA ARG A 32 -3.47 1.14 -9.83
C ARG A 32 -2.10 1.00 -9.17
N THR A 33 -1.82 1.93 -8.28
CA THR A 33 -0.68 1.85 -7.36
C THR A 33 -0.99 0.89 -6.20
N PRO A 34 0.04 0.31 -5.54
CA PRO A 34 -0.18 -0.52 -4.36
C PRO A 34 -0.98 0.19 -3.26
N THR A 35 -0.68 1.47 -2.99
CA THR A 35 -1.40 2.24 -1.97
C THR A 35 -2.88 2.43 -2.30
N GLU A 36 -3.23 2.66 -3.57
CA GLU A 36 -4.65 2.74 -3.98
C GLU A 36 -5.37 1.40 -3.78
N ALA A 37 -4.75 0.29 -4.18
CA ALA A 37 -5.33 -1.04 -4.03
C ALA A 37 -5.50 -1.44 -2.56
N GLU A 38 -4.52 -1.14 -1.70
CA GLU A 38 -4.61 -1.38 -0.26
C GLU A 38 -5.73 -0.55 0.37
N HIS A 39 -5.85 0.73 0.02
CA HIS A 39 -6.88 1.61 0.56
C HIS A 39 -8.29 1.09 0.24
N GLU A 40 -8.52 0.66 -1.01
CA GLU A 40 -9.79 0.07 -1.42
C GLU A 40 -10.08 -1.24 -0.67
N TYR A 41 -9.08 -2.14 -0.59
CA TYR A 41 -9.21 -3.41 0.12
C TYR A 41 -9.56 -3.22 1.60
N TYR A 42 -8.90 -2.29 2.29
CA TYR A 42 -9.19 -2.05 3.71
C TYR A 42 -10.54 -1.37 3.92
N ALA A 43 -10.95 -0.45 3.04
CA ALA A 43 -12.27 0.16 3.10
C ALA A 43 -13.40 -0.89 2.94
N GLU A 44 -13.24 -1.82 1.99
CA GLU A 44 -14.17 -2.94 1.81
C GLU A 44 -14.15 -3.89 3.01
N THR A 45 -12.96 -4.23 3.51
CA THR A 45 -12.81 -5.11 4.68
C THR A 45 -13.47 -4.53 5.92
N GLU A 46 -13.27 -3.24 6.21
CA GLU A 46 -13.91 -2.56 7.33
C GLU A 46 -15.44 -2.56 7.20
N SER A 47 -15.96 -2.27 6.01
CA SER A 47 -17.41 -2.31 5.74
C SER A 47 -18.01 -3.71 5.96
N LEU A 48 -17.30 -4.76 5.54
CA LEU A 48 -17.72 -6.14 5.75
C LEU A 48 -17.74 -6.49 7.25
N LEU A 49 -16.69 -6.11 7.98
CA LEU A 49 -16.62 -6.35 9.42
C LEU A 49 -17.77 -5.67 10.17
N GLU A 50 -18.10 -4.42 9.84
CA GLU A 50 -19.23 -3.70 10.43
C GLU A 50 -20.59 -4.36 10.13
N SER A 51 -20.76 -4.86 8.90
CA SER A 51 -21.96 -5.59 8.49
C SER A 51 -22.11 -6.90 9.27
N THR A 52 -21.02 -7.66 9.44
CA THR A 52 -21.04 -8.91 10.21
C THR A 52 -21.31 -8.68 11.70
N ALA A 53 -20.71 -7.64 12.30
CA ALA A 53 -20.92 -7.30 13.70
C ALA A 53 -22.37 -6.86 13.97
N SER A 54 -23.00 -6.18 13.01
CA SER A 54 -24.42 -5.81 13.09
C SER A 54 -25.36 -7.01 12.98
N GLN A 55 -25.00 -8.03 12.20
CA GLN A 55 -25.77 -9.27 12.07
C GLN A 55 -25.69 -10.16 13.32
N GLU A 56 -24.57 -10.17 14.03
CA GLU A 56 -24.40 -10.98 15.26
C GLU A 56 -25.12 -10.38 16.48
N ASN A 57 -25.48 -9.10 16.43
CA ASN A 57 -26.13 -8.39 17.54
C ASN A 57 -27.67 -8.36 17.43
N THR A 58 -28.26 -9.19 16.56
CA THR A 58 -29.70 -9.38 16.37
C THR A 58 -30.08 -10.85 16.54
#